data_AF-A0A9N8DY99-F1
#
_entry.id   AF-A0A9N8DY99-F1
#
_cell.length_a   1.000
_cell.length_b   1.000
_cell.length_c   1.000
_cell.angle_alpha   90.00
_cell.angle_beta   90.00
_cell.angle_gamma   90.00
#
_symmetry.space_group_name_H-M   'P 1'
#
loop_
_entity.id
_entity.type
_entity.pdbx_description
1 polymer ?
#
loop_
_entity_poly.entity_id
_entity_poly.type
_entity_poly.pdbx_seq_one_letter_code
_entity_poly.pdbx_strand_id
1 'polypeptide(L)'
;MYWDHQSKAMIENDPSSGDDSQENAISTEPSDSASPETAVLEAEPNQMAPQSSYASTGKAEKAASCEAPSNGNNDQFPFDRSLLSLSVLELRRAWQVKAAFRSFCDLDFESDFMFAHLAIAAKGDLEWAIDRAYKMQRVRREYNVLGTYEEGVKAIRVFLDIAPKTLMSFMYNPRSGRSVLVFDSAVPLQELCHQKNMDITIRGSFYLCYATFPTLQCVHVLATRIYLRWKATVGHRV
;
A
#
# COMPACT_ATOMS: atom_id res chain seq x y z
N MET A 1 -5.09 -6.95 -45.33
CA MET A 1 -5.67 -5.65 -44.96
C MET A 1 -4.85 -5.08 -43.83
N TYR A 2 -3.89 -4.22 -44.19
CA TYR A 2 -3.07 -3.45 -43.26
C TYR A 2 -3.84 -2.18 -42.89
N TRP A 3 -4.02 -1.92 -41.60
CA TRP A 3 -4.49 -0.61 -41.13
C TRP A 3 -3.32 0.14 -40.53
N ASP A 4 -2.85 1.07 -41.36
CA ASP A 4 -1.90 2.12 -41.10
C ASP A 4 -2.68 3.30 -40.50
N HIS A 5 -2.35 3.71 -39.28
CA HIS A 5 -2.83 4.97 -38.71
C HIS A 5 -1.69 5.65 -37.97
N GLN A 6 -0.88 6.37 -38.75
CA GLN A 6 -0.18 7.55 -38.28
C GLN A 6 -1.21 8.60 -37.86
N SER A 7 -1.07 9.14 -36.64
CA SER A 7 -1.66 10.42 -36.27
C SER A 7 -0.57 11.28 -35.67
N LYS A 8 0.02 12.09 -36.55
CA LYS A 8 0.72 13.34 -36.24
C LYS A 8 -0.28 14.28 -35.58
N ALA A 9 0.02 14.76 -34.39
CA ALA A 9 -0.46 16.06 -33.92
C ALA A 9 0.76 16.81 -33.38
N MET A 10 1.27 17.72 -34.21
CA MET A 10 2.19 18.78 -33.83
C MET A 10 1.41 19.76 -32.93
N ILE A 11 1.93 20.02 -31.74
CA ILE A 11 1.60 21.24 -31.00
C ILE A 11 2.95 21.94 -30.80
N GLU A 12 3.27 22.78 -31.78
CA GLU A 12 4.19 23.90 -31.61
C GLU A 12 3.44 24.98 -30.83
N ASN A 13 4.01 25.46 -29.73
CA ASN A 13 3.83 26.81 -29.21
C ASN A 13 4.98 27.09 -28.26
N ASP A 14 5.99 27.75 -28.83
CA ASP A 14 7.15 28.33 -28.17
C ASP A 14 6.82 29.82 -27.83
N PRO A 15 7.69 30.58 -27.15
CA PRO A 15 7.44 31.08 -25.81
C PRO A 15 7.11 32.60 -25.77
N SER A 16 6.32 33.01 -24.78
CA SER A 16 6.16 34.43 -24.43
C SER A 16 7.09 34.80 -23.30
N SER A 17 8.12 35.55 -23.66
CA SER A 17 8.94 36.42 -22.84
C SER A 17 8.14 37.29 -21.87
N GLY A 18 8.65 37.43 -20.65
CA GLY A 18 8.20 38.39 -19.65
C GLY A 18 9.32 38.64 -18.65
N ASP A 19 10.27 39.48 -19.06
CA ASP A 19 11.14 40.25 -18.17
C ASP A 19 10.27 41.04 -17.18
N ASP A 20 10.68 41.03 -15.91
CA ASP A 20 11.02 42.24 -15.15
C ASP A 20 10.93 42.02 -13.64
N SER A 21 12.12 42.13 -13.01
CA SER A 21 12.35 43.06 -11.90
C SER A 21 11.49 42.93 -10.65
N GLN A 22 12.07 42.39 -9.57
CA GLN A 22 12.39 43.23 -8.40
C GLN A 22 13.25 42.47 -7.38
N GLU A 23 14.51 42.91 -7.30
CA GLU A 23 15.38 42.78 -6.16
C GLU A 23 14.71 43.40 -4.92
N ASN A 24 14.57 42.64 -3.84
CA ASN A 24 14.44 43.21 -2.51
C ASN A 24 15.54 42.63 -1.64
N ALA A 25 16.65 43.36 -1.59
CA ALA A 25 17.68 43.22 -0.59
C ALA A 25 17.12 43.71 0.75
N ILE A 26 16.95 42.80 1.72
CA ILE A 26 16.82 43.16 3.13
C ILE A 26 18.10 42.76 3.84
N SER A 27 18.75 43.80 4.34
CA SER A 27 19.92 43.86 5.21
C SER A 27 19.70 43.16 6.56
N THR A 28 20.78 42.50 7.03
CA THR A 28 21.43 42.60 8.36
C THR A 28 20.50 42.62 9.59
N GLU A 29 20.61 41.70 10.56
CA GLU A 29 21.74 41.52 11.49
C GLU A 29 21.66 40.20 12.28
N PRO A 30 22.78 39.77 12.92
CA PRO A 30 22.85 38.55 13.70
C PRO A 30 22.34 38.78 15.13
N SER A 31 21.59 37.82 15.68
CA SER A 31 21.29 37.79 17.11
C SER A 31 21.95 36.56 17.73
N ASP A 32 23.11 36.79 18.33
CA ASP A 32 23.64 35.99 19.41
C ASP A 32 22.62 35.96 20.55
N SER A 33 22.27 34.77 21.05
CA SER A 33 22.14 34.55 22.50
C SER A 33 21.78 33.11 22.84
N ALA A 34 22.68 32.49 23.60
CA ALA A 34 22.40 31.58 24.71
C ALA A 34 21.81 30.20 24.41
N SER A 35 22.71 29.22 24.38
CA SER A 35 22.45 27.89 24.96
C SER A 35 22.00 28.01 26.42
N PRO A 36 21.12 27.10 26.87
CA PRO A 36 21.39 26.45 28.15
C PRO A 36 21.25 24.93 28.07
N GLU A 37 22.29 24.29 28.60
CA GLU A 37 22.24 23.16 29.53
C GLU A 37 21.39 21.94 29.16
N THR A 38 22.12 20.97 28.63
CA THR A 38 22.04 19.54 28.90
C THR A 38 21.47 19.20 30.29
N ALA A 39 20.22 18.77 30.34
CA ALA A 39 19.69 17.95 31.43
C ALA A 39 19.67 16.48 30.95
N VAL A 40 20.71 15.75 31.36
CA VAL A 40 20.78 14.28 31.26
C VAL A 40 19.83 13.71 32.31
N LEU A 41 18.70 13.18 31.89
CA LEU A 41 17.86 12.29 32.69
C LEU A 41 17.96 10.89 32.08
N GLU A 42 18.87 10.11 32.65
CA GLU A 42 18.87 8.66 32.56
C GLU A 42 17.57 8.14 33.20
N ALA A 43 16.65 7.63 32.39
CA ALA A 43 15.54 6.84 32.85
C ALA A 43 15.70 5.42 32.29
N GLU A 44 15.89 4.48 33.20
CA GLU A 44 16.04 3.05 32.92
C GLU A 44 14.82 2.46 32.18
N PRO A 45 15.02 1.47 31.30
CA PRO A 45 13.94 0.82 30.59
C PRO A 45 13.21 -0.17 31.51
N ASN A 46 12.05 0.25 32.01
CA ASN A 46 11.15 -0.62 32.76
C ASN A 46 10.51 -1.65 31.80
N GLN A 47 10.97 -2.90 31.88
CA GLN A 47 10.41 -4.04 31.16
C GLN A 47 9.05 -4.41 31.77
N MET A 48 7.97 -4.08 31.06
CA MET A 48 6.67 -4.72 31.28
C MET A 48 6.11 -5.19 29.95
N ALA A 49 6.30 -6.47 29.68
CA ALA A 49 5.60 -7.19 28.61
C ALA A 49 4.11 -7.31 28.99
N PRO A 50 3.16 -6.94 28.11
CA PRO A 50 1.76 -7.25 28.33
C PRO A 50 1.52 -8.75 28.07
N GLN A 51 1.19 -9.50 29.13
CA GLN A 51 0.60 -10.83 28.99
C GLN A 51 -0.81 -10.68 28.42
N SER A 52 -0.96 -10.98 27.13
CA SER A 52 -2.23 -11.02 26.44
C SER A 52 -2.93 -12.35 26.70
N SER A 53 -3.78 -12.43 27.72
CA SER A 53 -4.64 -13.58 28.00
C SER A 53 -5.91 -13.54 27.16
N TYR A 54 -5.86 -14.07 25.93
CA TYR A 54 -7.09 -14.40 25.20
C TYR A 54 -7.62 -15.75 25.70
N ALA A 55 -8.55 -15.69 26.65
CA ALA A 55 -9.38 -16.82 27.02
C ALA A 55 -10.34 -17.15 25.86
N SER A 56 -10.01 -18.19 25.10
CA SER A 56 -10.87 -18.78 24.07
C SER A 56 -11.81 -19.78 24.72
N THR A 57 -13.05 -19.39 24.99
CA THR A 57 -14.13 -20.34 25.30
C THR A 57 -14.87 -20.69 24.01
N GLY A 58 -14.32 -21.62 23.26
CA GLY A 58 -14.98 -22.20 22.09
C GLY A 58 -16.04 -23.23 22.49
N LYS A 59 -17.32 -22.87 22.37
CA LYS A 59 -18.41 -23.85 22.19
C LYS A 59 -18.28 -24.44 20.78
N ALA A 60 -18.16 -25.76 20.71
CA ALA A 60 -18.09 -26.50 19.46
C ALA A 60 -19.46 -26.54 18.77
N GLU A 61 -19.64 -25.74 17.72
CA GLU A 61 -20.69 -25.95 16.74
C GLU A 61 -20.19 -26.88 15.63
N LYS A 62 -20.99 -27.93 15.42
CA LYS A 62 -20.72 -29.08 14.56
C LYS A 62 -20.93 -28.68 13.09
N ALA A 63 -19.87 -28.21 12.43
CA ALA A 63 -19.91 -27.92 11.00
C ALA A 63 -19.90 -29.21 10.18
N ALA A 64 -20.86 -29.32 9.26
CA ALA A 64 -21.01 -30.42 8.32
C ALA A 64 -19.76 -30.57 7.44
N SER A 65 -19.26 -31.82 7.35
CA SER A 65 -18.12 -32.21 6.52
C SER A 65 -18.49 -32.15 5.05
N CYS A 66 -18.08 -31.09 4.36
CA CYS A 66 -17.99 -31.09 2.91
C CYS A 66 -16.61 -31.64 2.52
N GLU A 67 -16.54 -32.93 2.23
CA GLU A 67 -15.32 -33.56 1.70
C GLU A 67 -15.05 -33.01 0.30
N ALA A 68 -14.07 -32.11 0.20
CA ALA A 68 -13.56 -31.66 -1.08
C ALA A 68 -12.84 -32.83 -1.77
N PRO A 69 -13.00 -32.99 -3.10
CA PRO A 69 -12.31 -34.04 -3.85
C PRO A 69 -10.80 -33.88 -3.70
N SER A 70 -10.15 -34.88 -3.10
CA SER A 70 -8.70 -34.95 -2.92
C SER A 70 -8.01 -35.23 -4.26
N ASN A 71 -7.86 -34.19 -5.07
CA ASN A 71 -7.06 -34.27 -6.28
C ASN A 71 -5.58 -34.30 -5.87
N GLY A 72 -5.02 -35.51 -5.82
CA GLY A 72 -3.68 -35.85 -5.34
C GLY A 72 -2.52 -35.42 -6.24
N ASN A 73 -2.47 -34.15 -6.62
CA ASN A 73 -1.23 -33.53 -7.07
C ASN A 73 -0.69 -32.67 -5.94
N ASN A 74 0.20 -33.27 -5.14
CA ASN A 74 1.10 -32.55 -4.24
C ASN A 74 2.12 -31.75 -5.09
N ASP A 75 1.64 -30.79 -5.87
CA ASP A 75 2.44 -29.64 -6.33
C ASP A 75 2.65 -28.72 -5.12
N GLN A 76 3.30 -29.27 -4.10
CA GLN A 76 3.79 -28.52 -2.97
C GLN A 76 5.00 -27.78 -3.51
N PHE A 77 4.75 -26.66 -4.20
CA PHE A 77 5.79 -25.72 -4.59
C PHE A 77 6.70 -25.55 -3.37
N PRO A 78 8.02 -25.83 -3.48
CA PRO A 78 8.94 -25.68 -2.37
C PRO A 78 9.00 -24.19 -2.02
N PHE A 79 8.10 -23.77 -1.15
CA PHE A 79 8.02 -22.40 -0.70
C PHE A 79 9.11 -22.23 0.35
N ASP A 80 10.28 -21.83 -0.13
CA ASP A 80 11.40 -21.52 0.74
C ASP A 80 10.99 -20.37 1.67
N ARG A 81 10.75 -20.70 2.95
CA ARG A 81 10.36 -19.73 3.98
C ARG A 81 11.44 -18.69 4.22
N SER A 82 12.70 -18.95 3.83
CA SER A 82 13.76 -17.95 3.92
C SER A 82 13.53 -16.76 2.99
N LEU A 83 12.74 -16.93 1.91
CA LEU A 83 12.31 -15.82 1.05
C LEU A 83 11.31 -14.88 1.73
N LEU A 84 10.76 -15.28 2.88
CA LEU A 84 9.83 -14.47 3.68
C LEU A 84 10.50 -13.83 4.91
N SER A 85 11.80 -14.08 5.13
CA SER A 85 12.54 -13.46 6.24
C SER A 85 13.33 -12.25 5.76
N LEU A 86 13.30 -11.18 6.57
CA LEU A 86 14.17 -10.03 6.38
C LEU A 86 15.62 -10.42 6.67
N SER A 87 16.56 -9.91 5.85
CA SER A 87 17.97 -9.88 6.24
C SER A 87 18.16 -9.05 7.51
N VAL A 88 19.28 -9.26 8.21
CA VAL A 88 19.61 -8.49 9.43
C VAL A 88 19.61 -6.98 9.16
N LEU A 89 20.08 -6.56 7.98
CA LEU A 89 20.10 -5.16 7.57
C LEU A 89 18.69 -4.62 7.32
N GLU A 90 17.83 -5.37 6.63
CA GLU A 90 16.43 -4.99 6.40
C GLU A 90 15.63 -4.92 7.71
N LEU A 91 15.85 -5.86 8.62
CA LEU A 91 15.25 -5.85 9.95
C LEU A 91 15.67 -4.59 10.73
N ARG A 92 16.96 -4.25 10.73
CA ARG A 92 17.45 -3.02 11.38
C ARG A 92 16.80 -1.77 10.78
N ARG A 93 16.66 -1.70 9.46
CA ARG A 93 15.97 -0.59 8.78
C ARG A 93 14.49 -0.54 9.15
N ALA A 94 13.81 -1.68 9.23
CA ALA A 94 12.41 -1.76 9.67
C ALA A 94 12.23 -1.17 11.08
N TRP A 95 13.14 -1.50 12.00
CA TRP A 95 13.15 -0.91 13.35
C TRP A 95 13.41 0.60 13.34
N GLN A 96 14.31 1.09 12.48
CA GLN A 96 14.57 2.52 12.32
C GLN A 96 13.32 3.26 11.81
N VAL A 97 12.64 2.73 10.79
CA VAL A 97 11.38 3.29 10.30
C VAL A 97 10.33 3.29 11.41
N LYS A 98 10.16 2.17 12.12
CA LYS A 98 9.22 2.06 13.26
C LYS A 98 9.53 3.07 14.37
N ALA A 99 10.80 3.27 14.69
CA ALA A 99 11.22 4.25 15.71
C ALA A 99 10.94 5.68 15.25
N ALA A 100 11.26 6.00 13.99
CA ALA A 100 11.02 7.33 13.41
C ALA A 100 9.53 7.68 13.41
N PHE A 101 8.64 6.72 13.08
CA PHE A 101 7.19 6.95 13.12
C PHE A 101 6.68 7.45 14.48
N ARG A 102 7.30 7.04 15.58
CA ARG A 102 6.90 7.50 16.93
C ARG A 102 7.11 9.00 17.15
N SER A 103 7.96 9.64 16.32
CA SER A 103 8.16 11.09 16.35
C SER A 103 7.11 11.88 15.56
N PHE A 104 6.26 11.21 14.78
CA PHE A 104 5.22 11.84 13.95
C PHE A 104 3.83 11.52 14.52
N CYS A 105 3.25 12.45 15.30
CA CYS A 105 1.95 12.25 15.96
C CYS A 105 0.77 12.07 14.99
N ASP A 106 0.89 12.55 13.75
CA ASP A 106 -0.17 12.43 12.75
C ASP A 106 -0.23 11.07 12.06
N LEU A 107 0.81 10.23 12.21
CA LEU A 107 0.85 8.89 11.64
C LEU A 107 0.19 7.89 12.59
N ASP A 108 -0.79 7.16 12.05
CA ASP A 108 -1.46 6.07 12.72
C ASP A 108 -0.47 4.91 12.96
N PHE A 109 -0.68 4.13 14.02
CA PHE A 109 0.18 3.01 14.32
C PHE A 109 0.06 1.93 13.24
N GLU A 110 1.21 1.50 12.72
CA GLU A 110 1.29 0.44 11.72
C GLU A 110 1.75 -0.89 12.31
N SER A 111 1.42 -1.99 11.64
CA SER A 111 1.93 -3.31 12.01
C SER A 111 3.42 -3.46 11.69
N ASP A 112 4.10 -4.40 12.35
CA ASP A 112 5.53 -4.68 12.08
C ASP A 112 5.78 -5.09 10.63
N PHE A 113 4.81 -5.76 10.02
CA PHE A 113 4.83 -6.08 8.60
C PHE A 113 4.90 -4.82 7.72
N MET A 114 4.15 -3.77 8.06
CA MET A 114 4.14 -2.51 7.31
C MET A 114 5.49 -1.81 7.39
N PHE A 115 6.11 -1.77 8.56
CA PHE A 115 7.43 -1.17 8.75
C PHE A 115 8.51 -1.93 7.98
N ALA A 116 8.44 -3.26 7.97
CA ALA A 116 9.30 -4.10 7.15
C ALA A 116 9.17 -3.76 5.66
N HIS A 117 7.94 -3.66 5.17
CA HIS A 117 7.67 -3.37 3.78
C HIS A 117 8.16 -1.97 3.36
N LEU A 118 7.92 -0.96 4.20
CA LEU A 118 8.42 0.40 3.98
C LEU A 118 9.95 0.45 3.97
N ALA A 119 10.61 -0.25 4.89
CA ALA A 119 12.07 -0.31 4.96
C ALA A 119 12.71 -0.97 3.73
N ILE A 120 12.12 -2.07 3.23
CA ILE A 120 12.57 -2.73 2.00
C ILE A 120 12.41 -1.77 0.82
N ALA A 121 11.24 -1.14 0.69
CA ALA A 121 10.94 -0.24 -0.41
C ALA A 121 11.84 1.00 -0.43
N ALA A 122 12.11 1.56 0.74
CA ALA A 122 12.91 2.76 0.94
C ALA A 122 14.41 2.55 0.74
N LYS A 123 14.89 1.31 0.87
CA LYS A 123 16.32 0.95 0.75
C LYS A 123 17.26 1.79 1.65
N GLY A 124 16.75 2.27 2.78
CA GLY A 124 17.49 3.11 3.74
C GLY A 124 17.14 4.60 3.70
N ASP A 125 16.33 5.04 2.74
CA ASP A 125 15.82 6.43 2.68
C ASP A 125 14.66 6.61 3.67
N LEU A 126 14.97 7.09 4.87
CA LEU A 126 13.98 7.23 5.94
C LEU A 126 12.90 8.26 5.61
N GLU A 127 13.28 9.41 5.04
CA GLU A 127 12.33 10.48 4.69
C GLU A 127 11.32 10.01 3.65
N TRP A 128 11.80 9.29 2.63
CA TRP A 128 10.92 8.67 1.65
C TRP A 128 9.97 7.65 2.27
N ALA A 129 10.43 6.87 3.25
CA ALA A 129 9.58 5.93 3.98
C ALA A 129 8.45 6.63 4.76
N ILE A 130 8.76 7.77 5.40
CA ILE A 130 7.78 8.59 6.14
C ILE A 130 6.78 9.25 5.19
N ASP A 131 7.24 9.94 4.14
CA ASP A 131 6.35 10.57 3.13
C ASP A 131 5.40 9.53 2.52
N ARG A 132 5.94 8.36 2.22
CA ARG A 132 5.14 7.24 1.73
C ARG A 132 4.09 6.79 2.73
N ALA A 133 4.41 6.73 4.02
CA ALA A 133 3.46 6.36 5.06
C ALA A 133 2.27 7.32 5.13
N TYR A 134 2.54 8.63 5.03
CA TYR A 134 1.49 9.64 4.96
C TYR A 134 0.58 9.43 3.74
N LYS A 135 1.16 9.15 2.58
CA LYS A 135 0.40 8.84 1.36
C LYS A 135 -0.47 7.59 1.54
N MET A 136 0.07 6.54 2.16
CA MET A 136 -0.68 5.32 2.48
C MET A 136 -1.86 5.58 3.41
N GLN A 137 -1.61 6.33 4.48
CA GLN A 137 -2.63 6.70 5.44
C GLN A 137 -3.74 7.57 4.82
N ARG A 138 -3.36 8.53 3.98
CA ARG A 138 -4.33 9.35 3.24
C ARG A 138 -5.24 8.49 2.37
N VAL A 139 -4.68 7.57 1.59
CA VAL A 139 -5.46 6.63 0.75
C VAL A 139 -6.39 5.78 1.63
N ARG A 140 -5.91 5.26 2.76
CA ARG A 140 -6.75 4.48 3.67
C ARG A 140 -7.91 5.30 4.25
N ARG A 141 -7.66 6.55 4.65
CA ARG A 141 -8.71 7.46 5.15
C ARG A 141 -9.71 7.81 4.05
N GLU A 142 -9.21 8.14 2.85
CA GLU A 142 -10.03 8.54 1.70
C GLU A 142 -10.98 7.43 1.24
N TYR A 143 -10.49 6.18 1.17
CA TYR A 143 -11.29 5.03 0.72
C TYR A 143 -11.82 4.17 1.87
N ASN A 144 -11.75 4.67 3.11
CA ASN A 144 -12.18 3.97 4.31
C ASN A 144 -11.63 2.53 4.40
N VAL A 145 -10.33 2.37 4.16
CA VAL A 145 -9.58 1.11 4.26
C VAL A 145 -8.91 1.06 5.64
N LEU A 146 -9.73 1.00 6.69
CA LEU A 146 -9.28 1.02 8.09
C LEU A 146 -9.18 -0.40 8.71
N GLY A 147 -9.05 -1.41 7.86
CA GLY A 147 -9.25 -2.80 8.27
C GLY A 147 -8.01 -3.54 8.77
N THR A 148 -8.26 -4.63 9.49
CA THR A 148 -7.21 -5.55 9.93
C THR A 148 -6.65 -6.37 8.74
N TYR A 149 -5.59 -7.13 8.99
CA TYR A 149 -5.05 -8.07 8.00
C TYR A 149 -6.12 -9.08 7.55
N GLU A 150 -6.91 -9.62 8.47
CA GLU A 150 -7.97 -10.59 8.20
C GLU A 150 -9.06 -9.99 7.32
N GLU A 151 -9.42 -8.73 7.58
CA GLU A 151 -10.35 -7.99 6.73
C GLU A 151 -9.79 -7.77 5.32
N GLY A 152 -8.48 -7.51 5.22
CA GLY A 152 -7.80 -7.41 3.93
C GLY A 152 -7.84 -8.72 3.14
N VAL A 153 -7.52 -9.85 3.77
CA VAL A 153 -7.62 -11.18 3.14
C VAL A 153 -9.06 -11.46 2.70
N LYS A 154 -10.05 -11.15 3.55
CA LYS A 154 -11.46 -11.31 3.22
C LYS A 154 -11.85 -10.42 2.03
N ALA A 155 -11.42 -9.16 2.01
CA ALA A 155 -11.71 -8.24 0.92
C ALA A 155 -11.09 -8.70 -0.41
N ILE A 156 -9.85 -9.21 -0.40
CA ILE A 156 -9.21 -9.79 -1.59
C ILE A 156 -10.02 -10.98 -2.10
N ARG A 157 -10.42 -11.91 -1.22
CA ARG A 157 -11.24 -13.07 -1.62
C ARG A 157 -12.54 -12.65 -2.27
N VAL A 158 -13.31 -11.77 -1.62
CA VAL A 158 -14.59 -11.32 -2.17
C VAL A 158 -14.39 -10.53 -3.47
N PHE A 159 -13.32 -9.74 -3.59
CA PHE A 159 -12.97 -9.07 -4.84
C PHE A 159 -12.69 -10.06 -5.98
N LEU A 160 -11.92 -11.12 -5.70
CA LEU A 160 -11.65 -12.17 -6.67
C LEU A 160 -12.91 -13.02 -6.97
N ASP A 161 -13.84 -13.16 -6.02
CA ASP A 161 -15.11 -13.86 -6.26
C ASP A 161 -16.05 -13.02 -7.15
N ILE A 162 -16.08 -11.70 -6.97
CA ILE A 162 -16.80 -10.78 -7.85
C ILE A 162 -16.18 -10.87 -9.24
N ALA A 163 -14.86 -10.70 -9.35
CA ALA A 163 -14.21 -10.56 -10.64
C ALA A 163 -13.11 -11.62 -10.86
N PRO A 164 -13.46 -12.91 -11.03
CA PRO A 164 -12.52 -14.04 -10.97
C PRO A 164 -11.48 -14.06 -12.09
N LYS A 165 -11.75 -13.39 -13.20
CA LYS A 165 -10.81 -13.28 -14.33
C LYS A 165 -9.92 -12.04 -14.25
N THR A 166 -10.14 -11.17 -13.26
CA THR A 166 -9.38 -9.93 -13.11
C THR A 166 -7.93 -10.21 -12.80
N LEU A 167 -7.63 -11.17 -11.93
CA LEU A 167 -6.26 -11.57 -11.65
C LEU A 167 -5.88 -12.77 -12.54
N MET A 168 -5.15 -12.51 -13.62
CA MET A 168 -4.81 -13.55 -14.60
C MET A 168 -3.54 -14.31 -14.23
N SER A 169 -2.53 -13.58 -13.76
CA SER A 169 -1.23 -14.16 -13.42
C SER A 169 -0.48 -13.32 -12.40
N PHE A 170 0.22 -13.99 -11.50
CA PHE A 170 1.19 -13.39 -10.60
C PHE A 170 2.50 -14.17 -10.69
N MET A 171 3.59 -13.46 -10.96
CA MET A 171 4.92 -14.02 -10.97
C MET A 171 5.82 -13.20 -10.05
N TYR A 172 6.58 -13.87 -9.20
CA TYR A 172 7.63 -13.26 -8.38
C TYR A 172 8.98 -13.83 -8.79
N ASN A 173 9.93 -12.96 -9.10
CA ASN A 173 11.30 -13.35 -9.39
C ASN A 173 12.17 -13.06 -8.14
N PRO A 174 12.52 -14.09 -7.34
CA PRO A 174 13.27 -13.90 -6.10
C PRO A 174 14.68 -13.37 -6.33
N ARG A 175 15.30 -13.67 -7.48
CA ARG A 175 16.66 -13.20 -7.81
C ARG A 175 16.72 -11.70 -8.06
N SER A 176 15.66 -11.14 -8.64
CA SER A 176 15.58 -9.71 -8.95
C SER A 176 14.72 -8.91 -7.97
N GLY A 177 13.99 -9.58 -7.06
CA GLY A 177 13.02 -8.96 -6.17
C GLY A 177 11.85 -8.29 -6.91
N ARG A 178 11.58 -8.68 -8.17
CA ARG A 178 10.54 -8.08 -9.01
C ARG A 178 9.31 -8.96 -9.03
N SER A 179 8.13 -8.35 -8.93
CA SER A 179 6.85 -8.98 -9.17
C SER A 179 6.25 -8.49 -10.49
N VAL A 180 5.58 -9.39 -11.20
CA VAL A 180 4.74 -9.09 -12.36
C VAL A 180 3.33 -9.55 -12.02
N LEU A 181 2.39 -8.61 -12.05
CA LEU A 181 0.97 -8.87 -11.83
C LEU A 181 0.24 -8.53 -13.11
N VAL A 182 -0.42 -9.52 -13.70
CA VAL A 182 -1.21 -9.35 -14.92
C VAL A 182 -2.67 -9.29 -14.53
N PHE A 183 -3.30 -8.17 -14.85
CA PHE A 183 -4.71 -7.97 -14.61
C PHE A 183 -5.50 -7.82 -15.90
N ASP A 184 -6.66 -8.47 -15.95
CA ASP A 184 -7.69 -8.10 -16.90
C ASP A 184 -8.41 -6.85 -16.38
N SER A 185 -8.18 -5.73 -17.05
CA SER A 185 -8.84 -4.47 -16.70
C SER A 185 -10.34 -4.48 -17.04
N ALA A 186 -10.84 -5.46 -17.80
CA ALA A 186 -12.24 -5.62 -18.14
C ALA A 186 -13.06 -6.22 -16.97
N VAL A 187 -12.89 -5.66 -15.78
CA VAL A 187 -13.77 -6.00 -14.64
C VAL A 187 -15.21 -5.74 -15.09
N PRO A 188 -16.11 -6.73 -14.97
CA PRO A 188 -17.49 -6.58 -15.40
C PRO A 188 -18.15 -5.43 -14.62
N LEU A 189 -18.22 -4.25 -15.25
CA LEU A 189 -18.73 -3.01 -14.63
C LEU A 189 -20.17 -3.16 -14.13
N GLN A 190 -20.92 -4.08 -14.71
CA GLN A 190 -22.26 -4.46 -14.28
C GLN A 190 -22.25 -5.01 -12.85
N GLU A 191 -21.23 -5.76 -12.45
CA GLU A 191 -21.12 -6.32 -11.10
C GLU A 191 -20.63 -5.27 -10.09
N LEU A 192 -19.94 -4.23 -10.56
CA LEU A 192 -19.51 -3.08 -9.74
C LEU A 192 -20.58 -1.99 -9.60
N CYS A 193 -21.75 -2.15 -10.21
CA CYS A 193 -22.78 -1.10 -10.16
C CYS A 193 -23.31 -0.82 -8.74
N HIS A 194 -23.19 -1.79 -7.84
CA HIS A 194 -23.55 -1.62 -6.44
C HIS A 194 -22.39 -1.00 -5.64
N GLN A 195 -22.67 0.06 -4.88
CA GLN A 195 -21.68 0.74 -4.03
C GLN A 195 -20.90 -0.24 -3.13
N LYS A 196 -21.59 -1.23 -2.55
CA LYS A 196 -20.96 -2.26 -1.72
C LYS A 196 -19.88 -3.04 -2.47
N ASN A 197 -20.12 -3.41 -3.73
CA ASN A 197 -19.16 -4.16 -4.53
C ASN A 197 -17.98 -3.26 -4.95
N MET A 198 -18.26 -1.98 -5.19
CA MET A 198 -17.23 -0.98 -5.45
C MET A 198 -16.29 -0.79 -4.26
N ASP A 199 -16.84 -0.64 -3.06
CA ASP A 199 -16.05 -0.49 -1.83
C ASP A 199 -15.17 -1.73 -1.58
N ILE A 200 -15.74 -2.92 -1.75
CA ILE A 200 -15.01 -4.19 -1.64
C ILE A 200 -13.91 -4.27 -2.70
N THR A 201 -14.17 -3.83 -3.92
CA THR A 201 -13.21 -3.84 -5.03
C THR A 201 -12.04 -2.90 -4.76
N ILE A 202 -12.31 -1.68 -4.27
CA ILE A 202 -11.27 -0.72 -3.90
C ILE A 202 -10.42 -1.29 -2.76
N ARG A 203 -11.04 -1.82 -1.70
CA ARG A 203 -10.34 -2.43 -0.55
C ARG A 203 -9.52 -3.64 -0.97
N GLY A 204 -10.13 -4.59 -1.68
CA GLY A 204 -9.47 -5.79 -2.18
C GLY A 204 -8.30 -5.46 -3.09
N SER A 205 -8.47 -4.50 -4.01
CA SER A 205 -7.39 -4.01 -4.87
C SER A 205 -6.28 -3.34 -4.06
N PHE A 206 -6.61 -2.53 -3.06
CA PHE A 206 -5.63 -1.91 -2.16
C PHE A 206 -4.78 -2.98 -1.48
N TYR A 207 -5.39 -3.95 -0.80
CA TYR A 207 -4.66 -5.00 -0.08
C TYR A 207 -3.90 -5.93 -1.04
N LEU A 208 -4.46 -6.24 -2.21
CA LEU A 208 -3.78 -7.07 -3.21
C LEU A 208 -2.53 -6.38 -3.75
N CYS A 209 -2.64 -5.13 -4.17
CA CYS A 209 -1.50 -4.33 -4.60
C CYS A 209 -0.51 -4.11 -3.45
N TYR A 210 -0.98 -3.95 -2.23
CA TYR A 210 -0.12 -3.82 -1.06
C TYR A 210 0.70 -5.09 -0.79
N ALA A 211 0.09 -6.26 -0.92
CA ALA A 211 0.74 -7.56 -0.74
C ALA A 211 1.72 -7.90 -1.87
N THR A 212 1.50 -7.36 -3.07
CA THR A 212 2.27 -7.71 -4.28
C THR A 212 3.31 -6.67 -4.68
N PHE A 213 3.13 -5.41 -4.27
CA PHE A 213 3.98 -4.30 -4.67
C PHE A 213 4.44 -3.44 -3.48
N PRO A 214 5.77 -3.25 -3.34
CA PRO A 214 6.33 -2.22 -2.49
C PRO A 214 6.15 -0.81 -3.07
N THR A 215 5.33 -0.57 -4.10
CA THR A 215 5.07 0.76 -4.71
C THR A 215 3.57 1.10 -4.81
N LEU A 216 3.16 2.22 -4.20
CA LEU A 216 1.75 2.67 -4.18
C LEU A 216 1.25 3.22 -5.51
N GLN A 217 2.15 3.51 -6.47
CA GLN A 217 1.76 4.04 -7.77
C GLN A 217 0.73 3.13 -8.45
N CYS A 218 0.89 1.82 -8.34
CA CYS A 218 -0.06 0.84 -8.86
C CYS A 218 -1.42 0.92 -8.17
N VAL A 219 -1.46 1.10 -6.85
CA VAL A 219 -2.70 1.22 -6.05
C VAL A 219 -3.50 2.44 -6.49
N HIS A 220 -2.87 3.62 -6.52
CA HIS A 220 -3.57 4.86 -6.84
C HIS A 220 -4.06 4.88 -8.30
N VAL A 221 -3.23 4.40 -9.24
CA VAL A 221 -3.63 4.30 -10.66
C VAL A 221 -4.78 3.32 -10.83
N LEU A 222 -4.73 2.15 -10.16
CA LEU A 222 -5.79 1.14 -10.25
C LEU A 222 -7.10 1.64 -9.61
N ALA A 223 -7.04 2.17 -8.38
CA ALA A 223 -8.19 2.71 -7.68
C ALA A 223 -8.83 3.88 -8.46
N THR A 224 -8.01 4.81 -8.97
CA THR A 224 -8.48 5.93 -9.80
C THR A 224 -9.14 5.45 -11.08
N ARG A 225 -8.54 4.48 -11.80
CA ARG A 225 -9.13 3.93 -13.03
C ARG A 225 -10.46 3.21 -12.78
N ILE A 226 -10.54 2.42 -11.71
CA ILE A 226 -11.77 1.74 -11.31
C ILE A 226 -12.85 2.78 -10.96
N TYR A 227 -12.49 3.79 -10.14
CA TYR A 227 -13.41 4.87 -9.76
C TYR A 227 -13.92 5.69 -10.95
N LEU A 228 -13.03 6.12 -11.84
CA LEU A 228 -13.40 6.89 -13.03
C LEU A 228 -14.33 6.08 -13.97
N ARG A 229 -14.03 4.79 -14.18
CA ARG A 229 -14.89 3.90 -14.98
C ARG A 229 -16.25 3.69 -14.34
N TRP A 230 -16.29 3.48 -13.02
CA TRP A 230 -17.55 3.35 -12.29
C TRP A 230 -18.40 4.61 -12.41
N LYS A 231 -17.80 5.79 -12.16
CA LYS A 231 -18.48 7.09 -12.27
C LYS A 231 -19.02 7.32 -13.68
N ALA A 232 -18.26 6.98 -14.73
CA ALA A 232 -18.72 7.08 -16.11
C ALA A 232 -19.90 6.14 -16.40
N THR A 233 -19.94 4.96 -15.79
CA THR A 233 -20.99 3.95 -16.05
C THR A 233 -22.29 4.27 -15.30
N VAL A 234 -22.18 4.71 -14.05
CA VAL A 234 -23.33 5.00 -13.17
C VAL A 234 -23.86 6.41 -13.38
N GLY A 235 -22.98 7.39 -13.64
CA GLY A 235 -23.35 8.79 -13.84
C GLY A 235 -24.19 9.07 -15.08
N HIS A 236 -24.29 8.12 -16.02
CA HIS A 236 -25.20 8.21 -17.17
C HIS A 236 -26.59 7.61 -16.91
N ARG A 237 -26.82 6.99 -15.74
CA ARG A 237 -28.09 6.32 -15.40
C ARG A 237 -28.94 7.09 -14.37
N VAL A 238 -28.46 8.23 -13.90
CA VAL A 238 -29.15 9.17 -13.00
C VAL A 238 -29.47 10.43 -13.79
#